data_AF-A0A8B3GYK3-F1
#
_entry.id   AF-A0A8B3GYK3-F1
#
_cell.length_a   1.000
_cell.length_b   1.000
_cell.length_c   1.000
_cell.angle_alpha   90.00
_cell.angle_beta   90.00
_cell.angle_gamma   90.00
#
_symmetry.space_group_name_H-M   'P 1'
#
loop_
_entity.id
_entity.type
_entity.pdbx_description
1 polymer ?
#
loop_
_entity_poly.entity_id
_entity_poly.type
_entity_poly.pdbx_seq_one_letter_code
_entity_poly.pdbx_strand_id
1 'polypeptide(L)'
;MSIDFASSFNFGKQEITSETKTYFAAAQKYQDAAGTEKVGPNFVQVTDNRGTEAGWKLVVKQNDQLTSVSGKELTGAQIRLKNGHVVTASTAAHPDGTAEMTLVPGAEQTVMNAKTESGTGTHLLNWGKDADDAARSVELTVPGATTKYAEKYATTFTWTLTDTPDNK
;
A
#
# COMPACT_ATOMS: atom_id res chain seq x y z
N MET A 1 6.22 14.05 13.30
CA MET A 1 5.35 13.16 12.53
C MET A 1 6.16 12.61 11.36
N SER A 2 6.08 11.30 11.09
CA SER A 2 6.89 10.60 10.08
C SER A 2 6.12 9.44 9.44
N ILE A 3 6.51 9.07 8.22
CA ILE A 3 6.23 7.75 7.65
C ILE A 3 7.40 6.85 8.07
N ASP A 4 7.13 5.84 8.90
CA ASP A 4 8.18 4.98 9.45
C ASP A 4 8.49 3.80 8.52
N PHE A 5 7.47 3.33 7.79
CA PHE A 5 7.58 2.20 6.89
C PHE A 5 6.47 2.21 5.83
N ALA A 6 6.79 1.74 4.62
CA ALA A 6 5.82 1.41 3.58
C ALA A 6 6.28 0.15 2.84
N SER A 7 5.41 -0.86 2.76
CA SER A 7 5.70 -2.12 2.06
C SER A 7 6.00 -1.90 0.58
N SER A 8 6.97 -2.68 0.07
CA SER A 8 7.17 -2.84 -1.37
C SER A 8 6.41 -4.07 -1.86
N PHE A 9 5.66 -3.93 -2.95
CA PHE A 9 4.85 -5.03 -3.48
C PHE A 9 5.64 -5.87 -4.49
N ASN A 10 5.82 -7.15 -4.19
CA ASN A 10 6.51 -8.10 -5.06
C ASN A 10 5.55 -9.18 -5.56
N PHE A 11 5.26 -9.18 -6.86
CA PHE A 11 4.34 -10.12 -7.51
C PHE A 11 5.05 -11.39 -8.04
N GLY A 12 6.34 -11.56 -7.77
CA GLY A 12 7.10 -12.76 -8.14
C GLY A 12 7.37 -12.90 -9.64
N LYS A 13 7.75 -14.11 -10.05
CA LYS A 13 7.93 -14.49 -11.45
C LYS A 13 6.61 -15.09 -11.96
N GLN A 14 6.19 -14.66 -13.15
CA GLN A 14 4.92 -15.07 -13.74
C GLN A 14 5.14 -15.57 -15.17
N GLU A 15 4.33 -16.55 -15.58
CA GLU A 15 4.33 -17.03 -16.97
C GLU A 15 3.69 -15.99 -17.90
N ILE A 16 4.21 -15.90 -19.11
CA ILE A 16 3.65 -15.04 -20.15
C ILE A 16 2.40 -15.73 -20.71
N THR A 17 1.29 -15.01 -20.70
CA THR A 17 0.01 -15.46 -21.25
C THR A 17 -0.70 -14.33 -22.00
N SER A 18 -1.50 -14.71 -23.00
CA SER A 18 -2.43 -13.84 -23.73
C SER A 18 -3.73 -13.60 -22.96
N GLU A 19 -3.95 -14.28 -21.84
CA GLU A 19 -5.12 -14.09 -20.98
C GLU A 19 -4.90 -12.93 -20.00
N THR A 20 -5.98 -12.30 -19.56
CA THR A 20 -5.95 -11.41 -18.40
C THR A 20 -5.69 -12.23 -17.15
N LYS A 21 -4.70 -11.84 -16.35
CA LYS A 21 -4.37 -12.51 -15.08
C LYS A 21 -4.31 -11.51 -13.94
N THR A 22 -4.66 -11.98 -12.75
CA THR A 22 -4.43 -11.28 -11.48
C THR A 22 -3.37 -12.03 -10.69
N TYR A 23 -2.37 -11.27 -10.24
CA TYR A 23 -1.26 -11.75 -9.42
C TYR A 23 -1.36 -11.11 -8.04
N PHE A 24 -0.87 -11.81 -7.03
CA PHE A 24 -0.91 -11.34 -5.65
C PHE A 24 0.50 -11.05 -5.15
N ALA A 25 0.68 -9.95 -4.41
CA ALA A 25 1.98 -9.63 -3.85
C ALA A 25 2.34 -10.61 -2.72
N ALA A 26 3.64 -10.89 -2.59
CA ALA A 26 4.17 -11.61 -1.44
C ALA A 26 3.82 -10.87 -0.14
N ALA A 27 3.60 -11.65 0.92
CA ALA A 27 3.40 -11.14 2.27
C ALA A 27 4.64 -10.40 2.78
N GLN A 28 4.43 -9.41 3.65
CA GLN A 28 5.50 -8.61 4.23
C GLN A 28 6.24 -9.42 5.28
N LYS A 29 7.56 -9.48 5.15
CA LYS A 29 8.45 -10.01 6.19
C LYS A 29 8.85 -8.89 7.15
N TYR A 30 8.82 -9.16 8.45
CA TYR A 30 9.27 -8.23 9.49
C TYR A 30 9.84 -9.01 10.67
N GLN A 31 10.56 -8.34 11.56
CA GLN A 31 11.04 -8.93 12.81
C GLN A 31 10.20 -8.44 13.98
N ASP A 32 9.87 -9.33 14.91
CA ASP A 32 9.30 -8.92 16.19
C ASP A 32 10.37 -8.36 17.15
N ALA A 33 9.94 -7.89 18.32
CA ALA A 33 10.85 -7.33 19.33
C ALA A 33 11.92 -8.32 19.83
N ALA A 34 11.72 -9.63 19.65
CA ALA A 34 12.68 -10.67 19.98
C ALA A 34 13.62 -11.00 18.81
N GLY A 35 13.52 -10.30 17.68
CA GLY A 35 14.31 -10.54 16.47
C GLY A 35 13.84 -11.74 15.65
N THR A 36 12.68 -12.32 15.97
CA THR A 36 12.14 -13.48 15.25
C THR A 36 11.51 -13.01 13.94
N GLU A 37 11.87 -13.65 12.81
CA GLU A 37 11.21 -13.37 11.53
C GLU A 37 9.73 -13.77 11.60
N LYS A 38 8.88 -12.82 11.22
CA LYS A 38 7.44 -12.95 11.06
C LYS A 38 7.06 -12.58 9.64
N VAL A 39 5.90 -13.10 9.23
CA VAL A 39 5.28 -12.83 7.93
C VAL A 39 3.87 -12.36 8.21
N GLY A 40 3.45 -11.29 7.55
CA GLY A 40 2.12 -10.72 7.73
C GLY A 40 1.68 -9.84 6.56
N PRO A 41 0.57 -9.11 6.70
CA PRO A 41 0.03 -8.26 5.65
C PRO A 41 1.04 -7.20 5.23
N ASN A 42 0.94 -6.77 3.98
CA ASN A 42 1.60 -5.54 3.55
C ASN A 42 0.98 -4.36 4.31
N PHE A 43 1.78 -3.35 4.64
CA PHE A 43 1.31 -2.22 5.43
C PHE A 43 2.08 -0.93 5.17
N VAL A 44 1.52 0.17 5.66
CA VAL A 44 2.22 1.45 5.84
C VAL A 44 2.07 1.89 7.29
N GLN A 45 3.11 2.51 7.85
CA GLN A 45 3.15 2.97 9.23
C GLN A 45 3.44 4.47 9.29
N VAL A 46 2.62 5.18 10.06
CA VAL A 46 2.79 6.60 10.39
C VAL A 46 2.88 6.77 11.90
N THR A 47 3.79 7.63 12.36
CA THR A 47 3.86 8.04 13.77
C THR A 47 3.70 9.55 13.89
N ASP A 48 2.76 10.01 14.71
CA ASP A 48 2.60 11.41 15.07
C ASP A 48 2.81 11.65 16.58
N ASN A 49 3.95 12.26 16.91
CA ASN A 49 4.34 12.64 18.27
C ASN A 49 4.42 14.16 18.44
N ARG A 50 3.71 14.95 17.62
CA ARG A 50 3.78 16.43 17.70
C ARG A 50 3.12 17.01 18.95
N GLY A 51 2.15 16.30 19.54
CA GLY A 51 1.37 16.77 20.69
C GLY A 51 0.38 17.91 20.40
N THR A 52 0.26 18.33 19.13
CA THR A 52 -0.70 19.38 18.71
C THR A 52 -2.09 18.83 18.40
N GLU A 53 -2.20 17.52 18.20
CA GLU A 53 -3.44 16.81 17.87
C GLU A 53 -4.20 17.36 16.66
N ALA A 54 -3.50 18.08 15.77
CA ALA A 54 -4.11 18.79 14.64
C ALA A 54 -4.67 17.87 13.54
N GLY A 55 -4.32 16.59 13.56
CA GLY A 55 -4.63 15.64 12.49
C GLY A 55 -3.57 15.63 11.38
N TRP A 56 -3.75 14.72 10.43
CA TRP A 56 -2.85 14.51 9.30
C TRP A 56 -3.51 13.65 8.21
N LYS A 57 -2.97 13.72 6.99
CA LYS A 57 -3.42 12.93 5.85
C LYS A 57 -2.25 12.27 5.15
N LEU A 58 -2.38 10.97 4.89
CA LEU A 58 -1.46 10.17 4.09
C LEU A 58 -2.09 9.85 2.75
N VAL A 59 -1.38 10.18 1.66
CA VAL A 59 -1.74 9.80 0.29
C VAL A 59 -0.62 9.00 -0.36
N VAL A 60 -0.99 8.15 -1.32
CA VAL A 60 -0.07 7.42 -2.17
C VAL A 60 -0.33 7.74 -3.64
N LYS A 61 0.74 7.90 -4.41
CA LYS A 61 0.71 8.05 -5.85
C LYS A 61 1.56 6.97 -6.49
N GLN A 62 0.98 6.20 -7.40
CA GLN A 62 1.76 5.43 -8.36
C GLN A 62 2.31 6.42 -9.39
N ASN A 63 3.64 6.52 -9.51
CA ASN A 63 4.24 7.54 -10.35
C ASN A 63 3.96 7.27 -11.83
N ASP A 64 4.22 6.04 -12.28
CA ASP A 64 4.11 5.65 -13.69
C ASP A 64 3.52 4.23 -13.82
N GLN A 65 3.22 3.83 -15.05
CA GLN A 65 2.83 2.45 -15.33
C GLN A 65 4.00 1.47 -15.02
N LEU A 66 3.69 0.20 -14.78
CA LEU A 66 4.73 -0.84 -14.67
C LEU A 66 5.51 -0.95 -15.98
N THR A 67 6.78 -0.59 -15.93
CA THR A 67 7.65 -0.50 -17.10
C THR A 67 8.84 -1.42 -16.95
N SER A 68 9.23 -2.08 -18.04
CA SER A 68 10.38 -2.96 -18.06
C SER A 68 11.69 -2.18 -18.10
N VAL A 69 12.79 -2.87 -17.82
CA VAL A 69 14.14 -2.30 -17.96
C VAL A 69 14.45 -1.81 -19.39
N SER A 70 13.75 -2.32 -20.41
CA SER A 70 13.88 -1.87 -21.80
C SER A 70 12.84 -0.83 -22.22
N GLY A 71 12.08 -0.28 -21.27
CA GLY A 71 11.10 0.79 -21.52
C GLY A 71 9.74 0.31 -22.01
N LYS A 72 9.40 -0.96 -21.85
CA LYS A 72 8.12 -1.53 -22.30
C LYS A 72 7.11 -1.52 -21.17
N GLU A 73 5.95 -0.92 -21.39
CA GLU A 73 4.91 -0.84 -20.37
C GLU A 73 3.99 -2.07 -20.39
N LEU A 74 3.50 -2.46 -19.21
CA LEU A 74 2.30 -3.27 -19.08
C LEU A 74 1.08 -2.35 -19.18
N THR A 75 0.72 -1.96 -20.40
CA THR A 75 -0.40 -1.05 -20.65
C THR A 75 -1.71 -1.58 -20.03
N GLY A 76 -2.35 -0.73 -19.23
CA GLY A 76 -3.59 -1.07 -18.53
C GLY A 76 -3.42 -1.99 -17.33
N ALA A 77 -2.19 -2.30 -16.91
CA ALA A 77 -1.96 -2.98 -15.64
C ALA A 77 -2.43 -2.10 -14.48
N GLN A 78 -3.05 -2.73 -13.48
CA GLN A 78 -3.70 -2.05 -12.37
C GLN A 78 -3.33 -2.73 -11.06
N ILE A 79 -2.94 -1.92 -10.07
CA ILE A 79 -2.70 -2.38 -8.70
C ILE A 79 -3.91 -2.02 -7.84
N ARG A 80 -4.44 -3.00 -7.11
CA ARG A 80 -5.57 -2.83 -6.18
C ARG A 80 -5.15 -3.29 -4.79
N LEU A 81 -5.40 -2.45 -3.80
CA LEU A 81 -5.16 -2.74 -2.39
C LEU A 81 -6.51 -2.90 -1.69
N LYS A 82 -6.68 -3.99 -0.95
CA LYS A 82 -7.93 -4.43 -0.34
C LYS A 82 -7.75 -4.74 1.14
N ASN A 83 -8.87 -4.92 1.83
CA ASN A 83 -8.92 -5.30 3.24
C ASN A 83 -8.06 -4.38 4.14
N GLY A 84 -7.97 -3.10 3.75
CA GLY A 84 -7.32 -2.05 4.51
C GLY A 84 -8.03 -1.86 5.85
N HIS A 85 -7.28 -1.89 6.95
CA HIS A 85 -7.81 -1.57 8.27
C HIS A 85 -6.70 -0.98 9.13
N VAL A 86 -7.09 -0.05 10.01
CA VAL A 86 -6.15 0.61 10.89
C VAL A 86 -5.82 -0.30 12.07
N VAL A 87 -4.53 -0.37 12.39
CA VAL A 87 -4.00 -1.07 13.56
C VAL A 87 -3.20 -0.08 14.39
N THR A 88 -3.52 0.02 15.67
CA THR A 88 -2.81 0.84 16.64
C THR A 88 -2.84 0.17 18.01
N ALA A 89 -1.87 0.48 18.87
CA ALA A 89 -1.85 0.02 20.26
C ALA A 89 -2.72 0.89 21.19
N SER A 90 -3.11 2.08 20.73
CA SER A 90 -3.95 3.00 21.51
C SER A 90 -5.41 2.58 21.50
N THR A 91 -6.13 2.81 22.61
CA THR A 91 -7.60 2.69 22.68
C THR A 91 -8.32 4.00 22.37
N ALA A 92 -7.58 5.08 22.13
CA ALA A 92 -8.12 6.38 21.76
C ALA A 92 -8.65 6.39 20.31
N ALA A 93 -9.21 7.52 19.89
CA ALA A 93 -9.58 7.73 18.49
C ALA A 93 -8.36 7.51 17.57
N HIS A 94 -8.59 6.87 16.43
CA HIS A 94 -7.57 6.55 15.45
C HIS A 94 -7.96 7.10 14.07
N PRO A 95 -7.02 7.17 13.10
CA PRO A 95 -7.30 7.63 11.76
C PRO A 95 -8.34 6.76 11.05
N ASP A 96 -9.07 7.34 10.10
CA ASP A 96 -9.85 6.59 9.13
C ASP A 96 -8.89 5.96 8.10
N GLY A 97 -9.02 4.66 7.87
CA GLY A 97 -8.24 3.92 6.88
C GLY A 97 -9.05 3.56 5.65
N THR A 98 -8.46 3.69 4.47
CA THR A 98 -9.12 3.29 3.21
C THR A 98 -9.10 1.77 3.08
N ALA A 99 -10.29 1.16 3.16
CA ALA A 99 -10.44 -0.30 3.10
C ALA A 99 -10.09 -0.90 1.75
N GLU A 100 -10.33 -0.14 0.68
CA GLU A 100 -10.07 -0.57 -0.68
C GLU A 100 -9.70 0.62 -1.57
N MET A 101 -8.64 0.48 -2.35
CA MET A 101 -8.21 1.50 -3.31
C MET A 101 -7.61 0.86 -4.56
N THR A 102 -7.80 1.55 -5.68
CA THR A 102 -7.17 1.22 -6.95
C THR A 102 -6.15 2.30 -7.28
N LEU A 103 -4.90 1.89 -7.49
CA LEU A 103 -3.83 2.81 -7.85
C LEU A 103 -3.90 3.10 -9.35
N VAL A 104 -3.98 4.39 -9.68
CA VAL A 104 -3.97 4.89 -11.05
C VAL A 104 -2.67 5.66 -11.24
N PRO A 105 -1.81 5.30 -12.22
CA PRO A 105 -0.58 6.05 -12.51
C PRO A 105 -0.85 7.55 -12.65
N GLY A 106 -0.03 8.37 -12.00
CA GLY A 106 -0.16 9.82 -12.01
C GLY A 106 -1.12 10.41 -10.96
N ALA A 107 -2.07 9.63 -10.43
CA ALA A 107 -3.08 10.10 -9.50
C ALA A 107 -2.76 9.75 -8.04
N GLU A 108 -3.12 10.66 -7.13
CA GLU A 108 -3.06 10.42 -5.69
C GLU A 108 -4.31 9.69 -5.20
N GLN A 109 -4.12 8.78 -4.25
CA GLN A 109 -5.19 8.09 -3.53
C GLN A 109 -5.00 8.31 -2.03
N THR A 110 -6.09 8.57 -1.32
CA THR A 110 -6.04 8.70 0.14
C THR A 110 -5.86 7.33 0.76
N VAL A 111 -4.96 7.23 1.74
CA VAL A 111 -4.60 5.98 2.42
C VAL A 111 -5.15 5.99 3.83
N MET A 112 -4.76 7.00 4.60
CA MET A 112 -5.25 7.25 5.95
C MET A 112 -5.55 8.73 6.13
N ASN A 113 -6.59 9.02 6.90
CA ASN A 113 -6.96 10.39 7.28
C ASN A 113 -7.21 10.45 8.79
N ALA A 114 -6.32 11.14 9.50
CA ALA A 114 -6.47 11.41 10.92
C ALA A 114 -7.10 12.77 11.12
N LYS A 115 -8.30 12.81 11.69
CA LYS A 115 -8.94 14.05 12.09
C LYS A 115 -8.23 14.64 13.31
N THR A 116 -8.61 15.85 13.68
CA THR A 116 -8.23 16.45 14.96
C THR A 116 -8.50 15.44 16.10
N GLU A 117 -7.54 15.30 17.02
CA GLU A 117 -7.56 14.35 18.16
C GLU A 117 -7.53 12.85 17.81
N SER A 118 -7.48 12.45 16.53
CA SER A 118 -7.49 11.04 16.12
C SER A 118 -6.16 10.54 15.53
N GLY A 119 -5.12 11.37 15.56
CA GLY A 119 -3.85 11.12 14.84
C GLY A 119 -2.65 10.79 15.70
N THR A 120 -2.73 11.03 17.02
CA THR A 120 -1.58 10.91 17.93
C THR A 120 -1.13 9.45 18.07
N GLY A 121 0.19 9.23 18.13
CA GLY A 121 0.79 7.91 18.28
C GLY A 121 1.11 7.22 16.96
N THR A 122 1.31 5.90 17.01
CA THR A 122 1.67 5.06 15.87
C THR A 122 0.44 4.35 15.31
N HIS A 123 0.24 4.49 14.01
CA HIS A 123 -0.89 3.95 13.27
C HIS A 123 -0.40 3.23 12.02
N LEU A 124 -0.86 2.00 11.84
CA LEU A 124 -0.61 1.19 10.66
C LEU A 124 -1.89 1.08 9.84
N LEU A 125 -1.78 1.09 8.51
CA LEU A 125 -2.82 0.56 7.65
C LEU A 125 -2.35 -0.78 7.10
N ASN A 126 -2.98 -1.87 7.57
CA ASN A 126 -2.69 -3.23 7.11
C ASN A 126 -3.65 -3.61 5.97
N TRP A 127 -3.11 -4.18 4.89
CA TRP A 127 -3.89 -4.80 3.82
C TRP A 127 -4.00 -6.30 4.07
N GLY A 128 -5.08 -6.68 4.76
CA GLY A 128 -5.41 -8.07 5.12
C GLY A 128 -5.42 -8.32 6.63
N LYS A 129 -6.48 -8.99 7.14
CA LYS A 129 -6.74 -9.15 8.59
C LYS A 129 -6.11 -10.40 9.19
N ASP A 130 -5.91 -11.42 8.37
CA ASP A 130 -5.27 -12.68 8.72
C ASP A 130 -4.32 -13.10 7.58
N ALA A 131 -3.71 -14.28 7.70
CA ALA A 131 -2.76 -14.78 6.72
C ALA A 131 -3.39 -15.02 5.33
N ASP A 132 -4.64 -15.47 5.27
CA ASP A 132 -5.33 -15.78 4.03
C ASP A 132 -5.74 -14.51 3.28
N ASP A 133 -6.21 -13.51 4.03
CA ASP A 133 -6.50 -12.18 3.52
C ASP A 133 -5.21 -11.49 3.07
N ALA A 134 -4.16 -11.51 3.89
CA ALA A 134 -2.87 -10.89 3.60
C ALA A 134 -2.29 -11.38 2.27
N ALA A 135 -2.44 -12.68 1.97
CA ALA A 135 -1.97 -13.29 0.73
C ALA A 135 -2.76 -12.84 -0.52
N ARG A 136 -3.94 -12.21 -0.37
CA ARG A 136 -4.84 -11.84 -1.46
C ARG A 136 -5.23 -10.36 -1.49
N SER A 137 -4.68 -9.54 -0.59
CA SER A 137 -5.11 -8.15 -0.41
C SER A 137 -4.38 -7.14 -1.30
N VAL A 138 -3.26 -7.52 -1.90
CA VAL A 138 -2.51 -6.67 -2.84
C VAL A 138 -2.47 -7.37 -4.18
N GLU A 139 -3.24 -6.84 -5.14
CA GLU A 139 -3.50 -7.45 -6.43
C GLU A 139 -2.88 -6.63 -7.56
N LEU A 140 -2.29 -7.31 -8.54
CA LEU A 140 -1.88 -6.75 -9.82
C LEU A 140 -2.64 -7.46 -10.93
N THR A 141 -3.55 -6.76 -11.60
CA THR A 141 -4.21 -7.28 -12.80
C THR A 141 -3.46 -6.80 -14.03
N VAL A 142 -3.08 -7.75 -14.90
CA VAL A 142 -2.42 -7.48 -16.18
C VAL A 142 -3.35 -7.93 -17.31
N PRO A 143 -3.80 -7.00 -18.19
CA PRO A 143 -4.68 -7.34 -19.31
C PRO A 143 -4.06 -8.37 -20.27
N GLY A 144 -4.88 -9.25 -20.84
CA GLY A 144 -4.44 -10.16 -21.89
C GLY A 144 -3.90 -9.45 -23.13
N ALA A 145 -4.52 -8.31 -23.46
CA ALA A 145 -4.19 -7.48 -24.63
C ALA A 145 -2.82 -6.78 -24.55
N THR A 146 -2.24 -6.60 -23.35
CA THR A 146 -0.89 -6.01 -23.26
C THR A 146 0.14 -7.04 -23.71
N THR A 147 1.03 -6.64 -24.61
CA THR A 147 2.19 -7.46 -24.98
C THR A 147 3.11 -7.58 -23.77
N LYS A 148 3.59 -8.81 -23.51
CA LYS A 148 4.44 -9.13 -22.37
C LYS A 148 5.74 -9.71 -22.90
N TYR A 149 6.84 -9.24 -22.33
CA TYR A 149 8.20 -9.72 -22.60
C TYR A 149 8.77 -10.35 -21.33
N ALA A 150 9.69 -11.30 -21.50
CA ALA A 150 10.37 -11.99 -20.39
C ALA A 150 11.40 -11.07 -19.70
N GLU A 151 10.90 -10.01 -19.09
CA GLU A 151 11.65 -8.93 -18.46
C GLU A 151 11.04 -8.61 -17.09
N LYS A 152 11.82 -7.93 -16.23
CA LYS A 152 11.31 -7.40 -14.97
C LYS A 152 10.60 -6.08 -15.23
N TYR A 153 9.36 -5.96 -14.75
CA TYR A 153 8.59 -4.71 -14.75
C TYR A 153 8.56 -4.12 -13.35
N ALA A 154 8.64 -2.80 -13.25
CA ALA A 154 8.57 -2.09 -11.99
C ALA A 154 7.89 -0.74 -12.16
N THR A 155 7.37 -0.21 -11.05
CA THR A 155 6.95 1.18 -10.89
C THR A 155 7.40 1.66 -9.52
N THR A 156 7.26 2.96 -9.24
CA THR A 156 7.55 3.56 -7.95
C THR A 156 6.31 4.19 -7.35
N PHE A 157 6.24 4.21 -6.02
CA PHE A 157 5.19 4.90 -5.28
C PHE A 157 5.79 6.11 -4.56
N THR A 158 5.10 7.24 -4.65
CA THR A 158 5.37 8.41 -3.82
C THR A 158 4.34 8.45 -2.71
N TRP A 159 4.81 8.47 -1.46
CA TRP A 159 3.98 8.60 -0.28
C TRP A 159 4.11 10.02 0.27
N THR A 160 3.00 10.71 0.43
CA THR A 160 2.98 12.09 0.91
C THR A 160 2.18 12.16 2.20
N LEU A 161 2.82 12.64 3.26
CA LEU A 161 2.21 12.87 4.56
C LEU A 161 2.10 14.37 4.80
N THR A 162 0.89 14.83 5.07
CA THR A 162 0.57 16.25 5.29
C THR A 162 -0.11 16.44 6.64
N ASP A 163 0.03 17.62 7.23
CA ASP A 163 -0.61 18.01 8.49
C ASP A 163 -1.98 18.66 8.32
N THR A 164 -2.52 18.62 7.09
CA THR A 164 -3.85 19.14 6.75
C THR A 164 -4.79 17.96 6.54
N PRO A 165 -5.60 17.58 7.54
CA PRO A 165 -6.55 16.48 7.39
C PRO A 165 -7.78 16.87 6.56
N ASP A 166 -8.50 15.87 6.04
CA ASP A 166 -9.77 16.09 5.36
C ASP A 166 -10.89 16.41 6.38
N ASN A 167 -11.74 17.39 6.05
CA ASN A 167 -12.83 17.90 6.89
C ASN A 167 -14.08 17.00 7.00
N LYS A 168 -14.05 15.73 6.56
CA LYS A 168 -15.29 14.93 6.41
C LYS A 168 -15.83 14.35 7.70
#